data_AF-A0A137QZU5-F1
#
_entry.id   AF-A0A137QZU5-F1
#
_cell.length_a   1.000
_cell.length_b   1.000
_cell.length_c   1.000
_cell.angle_alpha   90.00
_cell.angle_beta   90.00
_cell.angle_gamma   90.00
#
_symmetry.space_group_name_H-M   'P 1'
#
loop_
_entity.id
_entity.type
_entity.pdbx_description
1 polymer ?
#
loop_
_entity_poly.entity_id
_entity_poly.type
_entity_poly.pdbx_seq_one_letter_code
_entity_poly.pdbx_strand_id
1 'polypeptide(L)'
;QRNWVEKVLLAKFAINSSISASTGYAPFELNGGYMPSMIKEVRDDNSPPQGIKKFANVALANLAAAHDVIIKARVFQTQQANKCRLPTSRPTTLYT
;
A
#
# COMPACT_ATOMS: atom_id res chain seq x y z
N GLN A 1 -9.29 -15.94 5.81
CA GLN A 1 -9.87 -14.96 4.85
C GLN A 1 -10.81 -15.74 3.93
N ARG A 2 -12.12 -15.46 3.90
CA ARG A 2 -13.11 -16.25 3.13
C ARG A 2 -13.50 -15.67 1.76
N ASN A 3 -13.18 -14.40 1.51
CA ASN A 3 -13.50 -13.67 0.27
C ASN A 3 -12.37 -13.70 -0.76
N TRP A 4 -11.72 -14.86 -0.94
CA TRP A 4 -10.54 -14.98 -1.79
C TRP A 4 -10.82 -14.60 -3.26
N VAL A 5 -12.01 -14.94 -3.77
CA VAL A 5 -12.45 -14.63 -5.15
C VAL A 5 -12.38 -13.13 -5.43
N GLU A 6 -12.87 -12.29 -4.50
CA GLU A 6 -12.85 -10.83 -4.62
C GLU A 6 -11.43 -10.25 -4.59
N LYS A 7 -10.49 -10.98 -3.96
CA LYS A 7 -9.09 -10.55 -3.81
C LYS A 7 -8.20 -10.98 -4.97
N VAL A 8 -8.65 -11.91 -5.83
CA VAL A 8 -7.86 -12.40 -6.99
C VAL A 8 -7.44 -11.26 -7.90
N LEU A 9 -8.37 -10.35 -8.24
CA LEU A 9 -8.06 -9.22 -9.13
C LEU A 9 -7.04 -8.27 -8.51
N LEU A 10 -7.15 -7.98 -7.22
CA LEU A 10 -6.21 -7.13 -6.50
C LEU A 10 -4.83 -7.79 -6.39
N ALA A 11 -4.78 -9.09 -6.10
CA ALA A 11 -3.53 -9.85 -6.05
C ALA A 11 -2.84 -9.87 -7.43
N LYS A 12 -3.59 -10.11 -8.51
CA LYS A 12 -3.07 -10.04 -9.88
C LYS A 12 -2.48 -8.67 -10.20
N PHE A 13 -3.17 -7.59 -9.81
CA PHE A 13 -2.66 -6.24 -9.99
C PHE A 13 -1.37 -6.00 -9.21
N ALA A 14 -1.35 -6.35 -7.92
CA ALA A 14 -0.16 -6.20 -7.07
C ALA A 14 1.05 -6.98 -7.62
N ILE A 15 0.83 -8.22 -8.08
CA ILE A 15 1.90 -9.04 -8.68
C ILE A 15 2.42 -8.39 -9.97
N ASN A 16 1.54 -7.93 -10.87
CA ASN A 16 1.96 -7.33 -12.14
C ASN A 16 2.57 -5.93 -11.99
N SER A 17 2.31 -5.24 -10.88
CA SER A 17 2.92 -3.96 -10.53
C SER A 17 4.20 -4.08 -9.71
N SER A 18 4.55 -5.27 -9.22
CA SER A 18 5.76 -5.45 -8.42
C SER A 18 7.00 -5.46 -9.31
N ILE A 19 7.98 -4.63 -8.96
CA ILE A 19 9.29 -4.63 -9.61
C ILE A 19 10.06 -5.87 -9.16
N SER A 20 10.59 -6.62 -10.13
CA SER A 20 11.47 -7.75 -9.83
C SER A 20 12.88 -7.27 -9.48
N ALA A 21 13.48 -7.85 -8.45
CA ALA A 21 14.86 -7.55 -8.07
C ALA A 21 15.89 -8.02 -9.11
N SER A 22 15.57 -9.04 -9.91
CA SER A 22 16.51 -9.59 -10.91
C SER A 22 16.51 -8.82 -12.23
N THR A 23 15.37 -8.24 -12.61
CA THR A 23 15.23 -7.53 -13.90
C THR A 23 15.11 -6.03 -13.73
N GLY A 24 14.74 -5.53 -12.55
CA GLY A 24 14.46 -4.11 -12.33
C GLY A 24 13.17 -3.61 -12.96
N TYR A 25 12.36 -4.50 -13.55
CA TYR A 25 11.11 -4.17 -14.22
C TYR A 25 9.92 -4.91 -13.62
N ALA A 26 8.75 -4.31 -13.69
CA ALA A 26 7.48 -4.96 -13.40
C ALA A 26 6.86 -5.61 -14.66
N PRO A 27 6.06 -6.68 -14.52
CA PRO A 27 5.37 -7.30 -15.66
C PRO A 27 4.52 -6.36 -16.51
N PHE A 28 3.90 -5.33 -15.93
CA PHE A 28 3.17 -4.32 -16.70
C PHE A 28 4.06 -3.52 -17.66
N GLU A 29 5.27 -3.18 -17.22
CA GLU A 29 6.24 -2.46 -18.05
C GLU A 29 6.74 -3.36 -19.18
N LEU A 30 7.00 -4.63 -18.90
CA LEU A 30 7.51 -5.57 -19.92
C LEU A 30 6.47 -5.93 -20.98
N ASN A 31 5.20 -6.15 -20.58
CA ASN A 31 4.16 -6.59 -21.50
C ASN A 31 3.43 -5.42 -22.18
N GLY A 32 3.33 -4.27 -21.52
CA GLY A 32 2.54 -3.13 -21.97
C GLY A 32 3.33 -1.86 -22.22
N GLY A 33 4.60 -1.80 -21.83
CA GLY A 33 5.44 -0.60 -21.96
C GLY A 33 5.12 0.53 -20.99
N TYR A 34 4.18 0.35 -20.07
CA TYR A 34 3.83 1.36 -19.06
C TYR A 34 3.40 0.73 -17.74
N MET A 35 3.70 1.42 -16.63
CA MET A 35 3.13 1.09 -15.33
C MET A 35 1.78 1.81 -15.15
N PRO A 36 0.67 1.10 -14.93
CA PRO A 36 -0.60 1.74 -14.62
C PRO A 36 -0.48 2.59 -13.35
N SER A 37 -0.76 3.89 -13.47
CA SER A 37 -0.89 4.75 -12.29
C SER A 37 -2.22 4.48 -11.60
N MET A 38 -2.29 4.66 -10.27
CA MET A 38 -3.57 4.53 -9.57
C MET A 38 -4.59 5.53 -10.09
N ILE A 39 -5.81 5.05 -10.35
CA ILE A 39 -6.98 5.89 -10.66
C ILE A 39 -7.14 6.88 -9.50
N LYS A 40 -6.89 8.17 -9.77
CA LYS A 40 -7.06 9.25 -8.78
C LYS A 40 -8.53 9.64 -8.61
N GLU A 41 -9.32 9.50 -9.67
CA GLU A 41 -10.73 9.85 -9.70
C GLU A 41 -11.40 9.17 -10.90
N VAL A 42 -12.66 8.72 -10.74
CA VAL A 42 -13.50 8.28 -11.86
C VAL A 42 -14.36 9.49 -12.25
N ARG A 43 -13.95 10.24 -13.28
CA ARG A 43 -14.76 11.34 -13.82
C ARG A 43 -15.99 10.76 -14.53
N ASP A 44 -17.16 11.32 -14.26
CA ASP A 44 -18.44 10.83 -14.77
C ASP A 44 -18.72 11.30 -16.22
N ASP A 45 -17.87 12.17 -16.74
CA ASP A 45 -18.03 12.91 -17.99
C ASP A 45 -18.12 12.00 -19.23
N ASN A 46 -17.69 10.74 -19.11
CA ASN A 46 -17.94 9.64 -20.04
C ASN A 46 -18.04 8.33 -19.25
N SER A 47 -19.16 8.13 -18.56
CA SER A 47 -19.48 6.98 -17.71
C SER A 47 -18.81 5.65 -18.18
N PRO A 48 -17.73 5.19 -17.53
CA PRO A 48 -17.17 3.88 -17.84
C PRO A 48 -18.23 2.77 -17.61
N PRO A 49 -18.20 1.67 -18.37
CA PRO A 49 -19.09 0.54 -18.19
C PRO A 49 -19.25 0.15 -16.71
N GLN A 50 -20.47 -0.21 -16.29
CA GLN A 50 -20.82 -0.40 -14.88
C GLN A 50 -19.87 -1.36 -14.13
N GLY A 51 -19.36 -2.39 -14.81
CA GLY A 51 -18.36 -3.31 -14.24
C GLY A 51 -17.04 -2.62 -13.86
N ILE A 52 -16.57 -1.68 -14.68
CA ILE A 52 -15.36 -0.89 -14.42
C ILE A 52 -15.58 0.05 -13.23
N LYS A 53 -16.74 0.70 -13.14
CA LYS A 53 -17.10 1.54 -11.97
C LYS A 53 -17.12 0.73 -10.68
N LYS A 54 -17.75 -0.46 -10.68
CA LYS A 54 -17.79 -1.35 -9.52
C LYS A 54 -16.38 -1.78 -9.09
N PHE A 55 -15.55 -2.18 -10.05
CA PHE A 55 -14.17 -2.56 -9.77
C PHE A 55 -13.36 -1.39 -9.18
N ALA A 56 -13.42 -0.21 -9.80
CA ALA A 56 -12.70 0.97 -9.35
C ALA A 56 -13.10 1.38 -7.91
N ASN A 57 -14.39 1.35 -7.59
CA ASN A 57 -14.88 1.65 -6.25
C ASN A 57 -14.39 0.64 -5.20
N VAL A 58 -14.41 -0.66 -5.53
CA VAL A 58 -13.88 -1.71 -4.65
C VAL A 58 -12.36 -1.58 -4.49
N ALA A 59 -11.64 -1.24 -5.55
CA ALA A 59 -10.19 -1.00 -5.50
C ALA A 59 -9.86 0.19 -4.60
N LEU A 60 -10.59 1.31 -4.73
CA LEU A 60 -10.44 2.50 -3.89
C LEU A 60 -10.71 2.20 -2.41
N ALA A 61 -11.80 1.48 -2.11
CA ALA A 61 -12.14 1.10 -0.74
C ALA A 61 -11.06 0.18 -0.11
N ASN A 62 -10.57 -0.80 -0.87
CA ASN A 62 -9.48 -1.68 -0.42
C ASN A 62 -8.18 -0.91 -0.18
N LEU A 63 -7.89 0.10 -0.99
CA LEU A 63 -6.70 0.94 -0.85
C LEU A 63 -6.76 1.77 0.44
N ALA A 64 -7.90 2.42 0.72
CA ALA A 64 -8.12 3.16 1.96
C ALA A 64 -7.94 2.24 3.18
N ALA A 65 -8.54 1.04 3.15
CA ALA A 65 -8.39 0.06 4.22
C ALA A 65 -6.92 -0.40 4.39
N ALA A 66 -6.20 -0.64 3.30
CA ALA A 66 -4.79 -1.03 3.35
C ALA A 66 -3.92 0.09 3.93
N HIS A 67 -4.19 1.34 3.56
CA HIS A 67 -3.50 2.51 4.09
C HIS A 67 -3.66 2.62 5.60
N ASP A 68 -4.88 2.47 6.12
CA ASP A 68 -5.15 2.50 7.56
C ASP A 68 -4.45 1.37 8.31
N VAL A 69 -4.42 0.16 7.73
CA VAL A 69 -3.71 -0.99 8.32
C VAL A 69 -2.21 -0.74 8.37
N ILE A 70 -1.61 -0.17 7.32
CA ILE A 70 -0.18 0.17 7.28
C ILE A 70 0.14 1.24 8.35
N ILE A 71 -0.69 2.28 8.48
CA ILE A 71 -0.52 3.29 9.52
C ILE A 71 -0.57 2.64 10.91
N LYS A 72 -1.58 1.81 11.19
CA LYS A 72 -1.70 1.09 12.46
C LYS A 72 -0.47 0.22 12.74
N ALA A 73 0.01 -0.53 11.74
CA ALA A 73 1.19 -1.37 11.87
C ALA A 73 2.45 -0.55 12.20
N ARG A 74 2.64 0.61 11.54
CA ARG A 74 3.76 1.52 11.82
C ARG A 74 3.71 2.10 13.22
N VAL A 75 2.53 2.48 13.71
CA VAL A 75 2.34 2.97 15.09
C VAL A 75 2.73 1.88 16.07
N PHE A 76 2.25 0.64 15.88
CA PHE A 76 2.58 -0.48 16.74
C PHE A 76 4.09 -0.80 16.73
N GLN A 77 4.70 -0.88 15.54
CA GLN A 77 6.14 -1.10 15.39
C GLN A 77 6.95 -0.02 16.11
N THR A 78 6.58 1.26 15.96
CA THR A 78 7.24 2.38 16.63
C THR A 78 7.14 2.26 18.15
N GLN A 79 5.95 1.94 18.68
CA GLN A 79 5.77 1.73 20.11
C GLN A 79 6.65 0.61 20.65
N GLN A 80 6.73 -0.52 19.94
CA GLN A 80 7.56 -1.65 20.36
C GLN A 80 9.06 -1.33 20.25
N ALA A 81 9.50 -0.66 19.18
CA ALA A 81 10.89 -0.22 19.03
C ALA A 81 11.29 0.78 20.14
N ASN A 82 10.38 1.66 20.55
CA ASN A 82 10.63 2.63 21.62
C ASN A 82 10.77 1.97 23.00
N LYS A 83 10.11 0.84 23.27
CA LYS A 83 10.32 0.08 24.52
C LYS A 83 11.74 -0.47 24.64
N CYS A 84 12.39 -0.77 23.52
CA CYS A 84 13.76 -1.30 23.49
C CYS A 84 14.83 -0.21 23.56
N ARG A 85 14.46 1.07 23.57
CA ARG A 85 15.39 2.18 23.80
C ARG A 85 15.38 2.54 25.29
N LEU A 86 16.52 2.40 25.95
CA LEU A 86 16.76 3.01 27.25
C LEU A 86 16.64 4.54 27.10
N PRO A 87 16.08 5.26 28.09
CA PRO A 87 16.24 6.70 28.12
C PRO A 87 17.73 6.99 28.22
N THR A 88 18.28 7.73 27.26
CA THR A 88 19.58 8.36 27.44
C THR A 88 19.49 9.28 28.65
N SER A 89 19.87 8.78 29.82
CA SER A 89 20.13 9.61 30.98
C SER A 89 21.27 10.53 30.59
N ARG A 90 20.99 11.83 30.44
CA ARG A 90 22.05 12.83 30.41
C ARG A 90 22.78 12.70 31.76
N PRO A 91 24.11 12.50 31.80
CA PRO A 91 24.82 12.62 33.05
C PRO A 91 24.71 14.09 33.47
N THR A 92 23.95 14.35 34.54
CA THR A 92 24.00 15.62 35.24
C THR A 92 25.41 15.75 35.78
N THR A 93 26.26 16.52 35.11
CA THR A 93 27.56 16.90 35.64
C THR A 93 27.29 17.77 36.87
N LEU A 94 27.54 17.22 38.05
CA LEU A 94 27.56 17.97 39.30
C LEU A 94 28.81 18.85 39.26
N TYR A 95 28.62 20.16 39.15
CA TYR A 95 29.65 21.14 39.49
C TYR A 95 29.61 21.34 41.01
N THR A 96 30.69 20.94 41.69
CA THR A 96 31.08 21.44 43.02
C THR A 96 32.13 22.52 42.84
#